data_AF-A0A9E5JXG2-F1
#
_entry.id   AF-A0A9E5JXG2-F1
#
_cell.length_a   1.000
_cell.length_b   1.000
_cell.length_c   1.000
_cell.angle_alpha   90.00
_cell.angle_beta   90.00
_cell.angle_gamma   90.00
#
_symmetry.space_group_name_H-M   'P 1'
#
loop_
_entity.id
_entity.type
_entity.pdbx_description
1 polymer ?
#
loop_
_entity_poly.entity_id
_entity_poly.type
_entity_poly.pdbx_seq_one_letter_code
_entity_poly.pdbx_strand_id
1 'polypeptide(L)'
;MRAALLAITGFFTAGLWAGPSWVVLEDGKGDGAPELIRVVKEQKGPGSKGKVLLQEEGGKSREVDESRILVRIPAYPEEGAKVNREEAVKVINLLLEVKNKTPALEQPLQEQVEQWKGLIDKIPNAEDPEALAKAEEVFARAVAQAMPQPHDPLASYTQEQLEGQISALEKLKMEFSARMQEIQGLMDPWEIEAQALKDGKRKFEGRWLSSAEWDRERGAREGAAKEAFLKTIR
;
A
#
# COMPACT_ATOMS: atom_id res chain seq x y z
N MET A 1 29.53 -38.04 18.58
CA MET A 1 28.12 -37.99 19.03
C MET A 1 27.36 -37.19 18.01
N ARG A 2 26.46 -37.82 17.23
CA ARG A 2 25.67 -37.15 16.20
C ARG A 2 24.47 -36.49 16.86
N ALA A 3 24.43 -35.16 16.88
CA ALA A 3 23.27 -34.40 17.34
C ALA A 3 22.16 -34.57 16.29
N ALA A 4 21.05 -35.18 16.69
CA ALA A 4 19.85 -35.30 15.88
C ALA A 4 19.23 -33.91 15.72
N LEU A 5 19.36 -33.33 14.54
CA LEU A 5 18.53 -32.21 14.12
C LEU A 5 17.10 -32.73 13.95
N LEU A 6 16.26 -32.38 14.92
CA LEU A 6 14.82 -32.52 14.84
C LEU A 6 14.32 -31.72 13.63
N ALA A 7 13.95 -32.44 12.58
CA ALA A 7 13.15 -31.92 11.49
C ALA A 7 11.79 -31.49 12.08
N ILE A 8 11.65 -30.18 12.34
CA ILE A 8 10.37 -29.57 12.61
C ILE A 8 9.65 -29.50 11.26
N THR A 9 8.92 -30.55 10.93
CA THR A 9 7.94 -30.59 9.85
C THR A 9 6.75 -29.69 10.22
N GLY A 10 6.98 -28.38 10.21
CA GLY A 10 5.93 -27.38 10.18
C GLY A 10 5.31 -27.38 8.78
N PHE A 11 4.21 -28.12 8.63
CA PHE A 11 3.29 -28.02 7.50
C PHE A 11 2.73 -26.58 7.47
N PHE A 12 3.46 -25.64 6.87
CA PHE A 12 2.93 -24.32 6.55
C PHE A 12 2.29 -24.40 5.16
N THR A 13 0.97 -24.40 5.17
CA THR A 13 0.08 -24.40 4.02
C THR A 13 0.55 -23.41 2.95
N ALA A 14 0.63 -23.90 1.71
CA ALA A 14 1.06 -23.23 0.48
C ALA A 14 0.19 -22.05 0.01
N GLY A 15 -0.48 -21.33 0.91
CA GLY A 15 -1.44 -20.27 0.59
C GLY A 15 -1.02 -18.85 0.96
N LEU A 16 0.00 -18.64 1.81
CA LEU A 16 0.27 -17.30 2.37
C LEU A 16 1.45 -16.55 1.73
N TRP A 17 2.28 -17.19 0.89
CA TRP A 17 3.55 -16.61 0.44
C TRP A 17 3.86 -16.94 -1.02
N ALA A 18 3.02 -16.47 -1.94
CA ALA A 18 3.26 -16.56 -3.39
C ALA A 18 4.17 -15.42 -3.89
N GLY A 19 5.33 -15.24 -3.25
CA GLY A 19 6.26 -14.15 -3.56
C GLY A 19 7.72 -14.56 -3.35
N PRO A 20 8.68 -13.66 -3.66
CA PRO A 20 10.10 -13.93 -3.47
C PRO A 20 10.41 -14.28 -2.01
N SER A 21 11.34 -15.21 -1.80
CA SER A 21 11.77 -15.64 -0.47
C SER A 21 13.27 -15.88 -0.41
N TRP A 22 13.83 -15.71 0.77
CA TRP A 22 15.15 -16.24 1.09
C TRP A 22 15.01 -17.67 1.57
N VAL A 23 15.75 -18.59 0.94
CA VAL A 23 15.80 -20.00 1.34
C VAL A 23 17.16 -20.26 1.95
N VAL A 24 17.17 -20.85 3.15
CA VAL A 24 18.40 -21.37 3.76
C VAL A 24 18.50 -22.84 3.44
N LEU A 25 19.59 -23.21 2.78
CA LEU A 25 19.89 -24.58 2.39
C LEU A 25 20.98 -25.16 3.29
N GLU A 26 20.75 -26.39 3.72
CA GLU A 26 21.79 -27.25 4.25
C GLU A 26 22.77 -27.61 3.13
N ASP A 27 24.06 -27.60 3.46
CA ASP A 27 25.09 -27.95 2.48
C ASP A 27 24.88 -29.37 1.93
N GLY A 28 25.11 -29.53 0.63
CA GLY A 28 25.00 -30.80 -0.07
C GLY A 28 26.22 -31.70 0.11
N LYS A 29 27.31 -31.19 0.71
CA LYS A 29 28.56 -31.91 0.95
C LYS A 29 28.90 -32.02 2.44
N GLY A 30 27.90 -32.24 3.32
CA GLY A 30 28.07 -32.85 4.63
C GLY A 30 28.94 -32.15 5.70
N ASP A 31 29.68 -31.10 5.35
CA ASP A 31 30.62 -30.36 6.22
C ASP A 31 30.75 -28.87 5.84
N GLY A 32 30.01 -28.38 4.84
CA GLY A 32 30.06 -26.98 4.41
C GLY A 32 29.06 -26.06 5.13
N ALA A 33 29.34 -24.76 5.06
CA ALA A 33 28.48 -23.72 5.63
C ALA A 33 27.11 -23.68 4.91
N PRO A 34 26.00 -23.50 5.65
CA PRO A 34 24.68 -23.30 5.07
C PRO A 34 24.66 -22.11 4.10
N GLU A 35 23.88 -22.22 3.03
CA GLU A 35 23.76 -21.18 2.00
C GLU A 35 22.45 -20.41 2.16
N LEU A 36 22.50 -19.07 2.02
CA LEU A 36 21.32 -18.21 1.93
C LEU A 36 21.12 -17.81 0.46
N ILE A 37 19.95 -18.12 -0.10
CA ILE A 37 19.68 -17.90 -1.53
C ILE A 37 18.36 -17.16 -1.73
N ARG A 38 18.33 -16.18 -2.63
CA ARG A 38 17.11 -15.47 -2.98
C ARG A 38 16.38 -16.20 -4.10
N VAL A 39 15.20 -16.72 -3.79
CA VAL A 39 14.35 -17.51 -4.67
C VAL A 39 13.17 -16.65 -5.12
N VAL A 40 13.04 -16.45 -6.43
CA VAL A 40 11.93 -15.71 -7.04
C VAL A 40 10.77 -16.61 -7.43
N LYS A 41 11.03 -17.91 -7.60
CA LYS A 41 10.01 -18.90 -7.93
C LYS A 41 10.40 -20.29 -7.42
N GLU A 42 9.45 -20.97 -6.80
CA GLU A 42 9.59 -22.34 -6.33
C GLU A 42 8.57 -23.23 -7.07
N GLN A 43 9.02 -24.36 -7.61
CA GLN A 43 8.16 -25.34 -8.28
C GLN A 43 8.50 -26.76 -7.83
N LYS A 44 7.53 -27.67 -7.86
CA LYS A 44 7.82 -29.10 -7.65
C LYS A 44 8.71 -29.61 -8.78
N GLY A 45 9.76 -30.35 -8.43
CA GLY A 45 10.71 -30.90 -9.40
C GLY A 45 10.04 -31.92 -10.35
N PRO A 46 10.49 -32.02 -11.61
CA PRO A 46 9.98 -33.00 -12.56
C PRO A 46 10.29 -34.43 -12.07
N GLY A 47 9.26 -35.16 -11.64
CA GLY A 47 9.37 -36.55 -11.13
C GLY A 47 9.12 -36.74 -9.62
N SER A 48 8.74 -35.66 -8.91
CA SER A 48 8.29 -35.58 -7.51
C SER A 48 8.43 -36.84 -6.63
N LYS A 49 9.66 -37.06 -6.14
CA LYS A 49 9.96 -37.70 -4.85
C LYS A 49 10.75 -36.70 -4.00
N GLY A 50 10.06 -35.74 -3.38
CA GLY A 50 10.66 -34.82 -2.40
C GLY A 50 11.70 -33.83 -2.95
N LYS A 51 11.61 -33.47 -4.24
CA LYS A 51 12.51 -32.49 -4.88
C LYS A 51 11.79 -31.22 -5.28
N VAL A 52 12.49 -30.11 -5.15
CA VAL A 52 12.02 -28.75 -5.40
C VAL A 52 12.97 -28.07 -6.38
N LEU A 53 12.40 -27.43 -7.40
CA LEU A 53 13.12 -26.57 -8.32
C LEU A 53 13.04 -25.13 -7.79
N LEU A 54 14.20 -24.58 -7.41
CA LEU A 54 14.35 -23.20 -6.96
C LEU A 54 14.91 -22.35 -8.09
N GLN A 55 14.18 -21.32 -8.49
CA GLN A 55 14.64 -20.31 -9.43
C GLN A 55 15.17 -19.11 -8.65
N GLU A 56 16.46 -18.84 -8.80
CA GLU A 56 17.17 -17.77 -8.11
C GLU A 56 17.01 -16.43 -8.83
N GLU A 57 17.20 -15.35 -8.07
CA GLU A 57 17.38 -14.01 -8.63
C GLU A 57 18.66 -13.98 -9.49
N GLY A 58 18.49 -13.84 -10.81
CA GLY A 58 19.55 -14.05 -11.81
C GLY A 58 19.25 -15.15 -12.83
N GLY A 59 18.10 -15.82 -12.72
CA GLY A 59 17.61 -16.78 -13.72
C GLY A 59 18.23 -18.18 -13.62
N LYS A 60 19.18 -18.38 -12.72
CA LYS A 60 19.73 -19.70 -12.40
C LYS A 60 18.66 -20.55 -11.72
N SER A 61 18.51 -21.80 -12.14
CA SER A 61 17.60 -22.76 -11.51
C SER A 61 18.40 -23.91 -10.92
N ARG A 62 18.09 -24.30 -9.68
CA ARG A 62 18.70 -25.45 -9.00
C ARG A 62 17.61 -26.40 -8.52
N GLU A 63 17.81 -27.69 -8.74
CA GLU A 63 16.96 -28.73 -8.14
C GLU A 63 17.59 -29.16 -6.82
N VAL A 64 16.83 -29.09 -5.73
CA VAL A 64 17.26 -29.45 -4.38
C VAL A 64 16.26 -30.42 -3.76
N ASP A 65 16.76 -31.31 -2.91
CA ASP A 65 15.89 -32.12 -2.07
C ASP A 65 15.22 -31.23 -1.02
N GLU A 66 13.91 -31.40 -0.84
CA GLU A 66 13.11 -30.59 0.09
C GLU A 66 13.63 -30.71 1.53
N SER A 67 14.20 -31.86 1.88
CA SER A 67 14.81 -32.10 3.18
C SER A 67 16.05 -31.23 3.45
N ARG A 68 16.67 -30.67 2.40
CA ARG A 68 17.82 -29.76 2.54
C ARG A 68 17.39 -28.32 2.77
N ILE A 69 16.10 -28.00 2.64
CA ILE A 69 15.59 -26.66 2.92
C ILE A 69 15.37 -26.54 4.43
N LEU A 70 16.24 -25.80 5.10
CA LEU A 70 16.18 -25.59 6.54
C LEU A 70 15.07 -24.61 6.91
N VAL A 71 14.95 -23.52 6.15
CA VAL A 71 13.92 -22.50 6.37
C VAL A 71 13.61 -21.73 5.09
N ARG A 72 12.38 -21.23 5.01
CA ARG A 72 11.94 -20.24 4.02
C ARG A 72 11.58 -18.96 4.76
N ILE A 73 12.20 -17.87 4.37
CA ILE A 73 12.03 -16.55 4.99
C ILE A 73 11.46 -15.61 3.92
N PRO A 74 10.36 -14.89 4.17
CA PRO A 74 9.87 -13.90 3.22
C PRO A 74 10.96 -12.90 2.83
N ALA A 75 11.10 -12.62 1.53
CA ALA A 75 11.99 -11.56 1.10
C ALA A 75 11.41 -10.20 1.49
N TYR A 76 12.29 -9.19 1.58
CA TYR A 76 11.85 -7.83 1.82
C TYR A 76 10.79 -7.42 0.78
N PRO A 77 9.65 -6.84 1.19
CA PRO A 77 8.56 -6.49 0.30
C PRO A 77 9.00 -5.49 -0.77
N GLU A 78 8.46 -5.66 -1.99
CA GLU A 78 8.63 -4.67 -3.06
C GLU A 78 7.92 -3.36 -2.71
N GLU A 79 8.35 -2.27 -3.33
CA GLU A 79 7.81 -0.94 -3.10
C GLU A 79 6.29 -0.92 -3.42
N GLY A 80 5.48 -0.49 -2.45
CA GLY A 80 4.01 -0.47 -2.57
C GLY A 80 3.29 -1.75 -2.10
N ALA A 81 4.00 -2.82 -1.70
CA ALA A 81 3.37 -3.97 -1.08
C ALA A 81 2.85 -3.64 0.32
N LYS A 82 1.59 -4.01 0.62
CA LYS A 82 0.99 -3.83 1.94
C LYS A 82 1.50 -4.92 2.88
N VAL A 83 2.24 -4.53 3.91
CA VAL A 83 2.69 -5.40 5.00
C VAL A 83 2.22 -4.82 6.32
N ASN A 84 1.60 -5.63 7.17
CA ASN A 84 1.20 -5.18 8.50
C ASN A 84 2.35 -5.38 9.52
N ARG A 85 2.25 -4.68 10.67
CA ARG A 85 3.29 -4.69 11.71
C ARG A 85 3.51 -6.10 12.27
N GLU A 86 2.44 -6.88 12.48
CA GLU A 86 2.54 -8.25 13.01
C GLU A 86 3.31 -9.20 12.08
N GLU A 87 3.06 -9.12 10.77
CA GLU A 87 3.78 -9.89 9.76
C GLU A 87 5.25 -9.53 9.76
N ALA A 88 5.57 -8.23 9.78
CA ALA A 88 6.95 -7.78 9.84
C ALA A 88 7.67 -8.27 11.11
N VAL A 89 7.01 -8.23 12.27
CA VAL A 89 7.54 -8.78 13.53
C VAL A 89 7.77 -10.29 13.43
N LYS A 90 6.84 -11.03 12.84
CA LYS A 90 6.98 -12.49 12.61
C LYS A 90 8.20 -12.80 11.74
N VAL A 91 8.43 -12.03 10.66
CA VAL A 91 9.60 -12.23 9.80
C VAL A 91 10.89 -11.90 10.52
N ILE A 92 10.94 -10.82 11.31
CA ILE A 92 12.12 -10.47 12.13
C ILE A 92 12.43 -11.59 13.12
N ASN A 93 11.42 -12.11 13.82
CA ASN A 93 11.62 -13.21 14.77
C ASN A 93 12.15 -14.45 14.06
N LEU A 94 11.61 -14.78 12.88
CA LEU A 94 12.13 -15.88 12.06
C LEU A 94 13.59 -15.65 11.64
N LEU A 95 13.93 -14.45 11.18
CA LEU A 95 15.30 -14.08 10.83
C LEU A 95 16.26 -14.23 12.02
N LEU A 96 15.85 -13.79 13.21
CA LEU A 96 16.64 -13.91 14.43
C LEU A 96 16.81 -15.37 14.87
N GLU A 97 15.75 -16.18 14.78
CA GLU A 97 15.83 -17.62 15.07
C GLU A 97 16.81 -18.34 14.13
N VAL A 98 16.76 -18.01 12.84
CA VAL A 98 17.64 -18.60 11.83
C VAL A 98 19.07 -18.11 12.02
N LYS A 99 19.27 -16.82 12.33
CA LYS A 99 20.57 -16.25 12.67
C LYS A 99 21.23 -17.00 13.84
N ASN A 100 20.45 -17.30 14.89
CA ASN A 100 20.92 -18.06 16.04
C ASN A 100 21.31 -19.51 15.72
N LYS A 101 20.60 -20.14 14.77
CA LYS A 101 20.86 -21.53 14.34
C LYS A 101 21.96 -21.64 13.29
N THR A 102 22.27 -20.53 12.61
CA THR A 102 23.14 -20.51 11.42
C THR A 102 24.19 -19.40 11.51
N PRO A 103 25.19 -19.49 12.41
CA PRO A 103 26.18 -18.43 12.61
C PRO A 103 26.98 -18.05 11.35
N ALA A 104 27.16 -18.98 10.41
CA ALA A 104 27.83 -18.70 9.14
C ALA A 104 27.09 -17.67 8.26
N LEU A 105 25.79 -17.47 8.50
CA LEU A 105 24.94 -16.52 7.79
C LEU A 105 24.62 -15.29 8.65
N GLU A 106 25.40 -15.02 9.69
CA GLU A 106 25.08 -13.96 10.67
C GLU A 106 24.93 -12.59 10.02
N GLN A 107 25.92 -12.16 9.24
CA GLN A 107 25.93 -10.86 8.56
C GLN A 107 24.75 -10.69 7.57
N PRO A 108 24.55 -11.58 6.58
CA PRO A 108 23.47 -11.39 5.62
C PRO A 108 22.07 -11.47 6.27
N LEU A 109 21.88 -12.29 7.31
CA LEU A 109 20.63 -12.32 8.06
C LEU A 109 20.43 -11.06 8.90
N GLN A 110 21.50 -10.51 9.49
CA GLN A 110 21.44 -9.25 10.22
C GLN A 110 21.04 -8.07 9.31
N GLU A 111 21.57 -8.01 8.09
CA GLU A 111 21.17 -6.99 7.11
C GLU A 111 19.67 -7.07 6.80
N GLN A 112 19.13 -8.27 6.62
CA GLN A 112 17.69 -8.46 6.44
C GLN A 112 16.90 -8.02 7.68
N VAL A 113 17.37 -8.31 8.90
CA VAL A 113 16.72 -7.84 10.13
C VAL A 113 16.63 -6.32 10.16
N GLU A 114 17.71 -5.60 9.84
CA GLU A 114 17.71 -4.14 9.84
C GLU A 114 16.81 -3.55 8.75
N GLN A 115 16.74 -4.18 7.57
CA GLN A 115 15.77 -3.80 6.54
C GLN A 115 14.33 -3.90 7.04
N TRP A 116 13.96 -5.06 7.62
CA TRP A 116 12.62 -5.28 8.15
C TRP A 116 12.30 -4.38 9.36
N LYS A 117 13.27 -4.05 10.22
CA LYS A 117 13.08 -3.05 11.29
C LYS A 117 12.79 -1.67 10.72
N GLY A 118 13.54 -1.22 9.72
CA GLY A 118 13.29 0.05 9.05
C GLY A 118 11.91 0.14 8.38
N LEU A 119 11.34 -1.00 7.96
CA LEU A 119 9.94 -1.09 7.53
C LEU A 119 8.98 -0.91 8.71
N ILE A 120 9.20 -1.62 9.83
CA ILE A 120 8.38 -1.52 11.05
C ILE A 120 8.34 -0.10 11.60
N ASP A 121 9.47 0.61 11.58
CA ASP A 121 9.55 1.99 12.08
C ASP A 121 8.67 2.95 11.28
N LYS A 122 8.37 2.62 10.02
CA LYS A 122 7.47 3.38 9.15
C LYS A 122 6.00 2.95 9.27
N ILE A 123 5.73 1.79 9.88
CA ILE A 123 4.36 1.30 10.09
C ILE A 123 3.88 1.82 11.45
N PRO A 124 2.82 2.65 11.51
CA PRO A 124 2.26 3.13 12.78
C PRO A 124 1.98 1.97 13.73
N ASN A 125 2.47 2.06 14.97
CA ASN A 125 2.20 1.05 15.99
C ASN A 125 0.81 1.29 16.58
N ALA A 126 -0.16 0.45 16.25
CA ALA A 126 -1.53 0.56 16.76
C ALA A 126 -1.63 0.42 18.29
N GLU A 127 -0.62 -0.18 18.94
CA GLU A 127 -0.56 -0.36 20.40
C GLU A 127 0.15 0.79 21.12
N ASP A 128 0.75 1.74 20.39
CA ASP A 128 1.39 2.94 20.96
C ASP A 128 0.55 4.20 20.65
N PRO A 129 -0.26 4.68 21.60
CA PRO A 129 -1.14 5.82 21.39
C PRO A 129 -0.39 7.13 21.10
N GLU A 130 0.85 7.29 21.57
CA GLU A 130 1.64 8.50 21.28
C GLU A 130 2.18 8.49 19.85
N ALA A 131 2.60 7.32 19.35
CA ALA A 131 3.03 7.16 17.97
C ALA A 131 1.86 7.39 16.99
N LEU A 132 0.67 6.88 17.32
CA LEU A 132 -0.56 7.15 16.57
C LEU A 132 -0.89 8.65 16.54
N ALA A 133 -0.89 9.32 17.69
CA ALA A 133 -1.18 10.75 17.77
C ALA A 133 -0.21 11.58 16.91
N LYS A 134 1.09 11.24 16.91
CA LYS A 134 2.08 11.92 16.05
C LYS A 134 1.83 11.65 14.57
N ALA A 135 1.50 10.42 14.19
CA ALA A 135 1.18 10.08 12.80
C ALA A 135 -0.10 10.79 12.32
N GLU A 136 -1.10 10.89 13.18
CA GLU A 136 -2.32 11.66 12.93
C GLU A 136 -2.05 13.15 12.80
N GLU A 137 -1.21 13.73 13.65
CA GLU A 137 -0.81 15.14 13.57
C GLU A 137 -0.06 15.45 12.27
N VAL A 138 0.87 14.57 11.86
CA VAL A 138 1.61 14.70 10.59
C VAL A 138 0.63 14.65 9.41
N PHE A 139 -0.28 13.68 9.40
CA PHE A 139 -1.29 13.59 8.36
C PHE A 139 -2.21 14.81 8.33
N ALA A 140 -2.71 15.25 9.48
CA ALA A 140 -3.59 16.42 9.58
C ALA A 140 -2.90 17.70 9.07
N ARG A 141 -1.61 17.88 9.37
CA ARG A 141 -0.82 18.99 8.82
C ARG A 141 -0.65 18.89 7.32
N ALA A 142 -0.36 17.69 6.79
CA ALA A 142 -0.21 17.48 5.36
C ALA A 142 -1.53 17.72 4.61
N VAL A 143 -2.66 17.27 5.16
CA VAL A 143 -4.01 17.58 4.64
C VAL A 143 -4.26 19.09 4.66
N ALA A 144 -3.97 19.78 5.76
CA ALA A 144 -4.18 21.23 5.86
C ALA A 144 -3.31 22.04 4.87
N GLN A 145 -2.11 21.54 4.53
CA GLN A 145 -1.27 22.15 3.50
C GLN A 145 -1.78 21.86 2.09
N ALA A 146 -2.20 20.62 1.82
CA ALA A 146 -2.74 20.22 0.53
C ALA A 146 -4.09 20.86 0.23
N MET A 147 -4.91 21.10 1.26
CA MET A 147 -6.26 21.66 1.18
C MET A 147 -6.39 22.83 2.18
N PRO A 148 -5.88 24.02 1.82
CA PRO A 148 -5.92 25.18 2.70
C PRO A 148 -7.34 25.69 2.96
N GLN A 149 -8.29 25.37 2.07
CA GLN A 149 -9.70 25.65 2.23
C GLN A 149 -10.52 24.40 1.93
N PRO A 150 -11.49 24.04 2.79
CA PRO A 150 -12.39 22.93 2.51
C PRO A 150 -13.24 23.22 1.27
N HIS A 151 -13.71 22.16 0.62
CA HIS A 151 -14.67 22.28 -0.47
C HIS A 151 -15.96 22.94 0.02
N ASP A 152 -16.42 23.95 -0.71
CA ASP A 152 -17.70 24.61 -0.52
C ASP A 152 -18.60 24.31 -1.74
N PRO A 153 -19.68 23.52 -1.54
CA PRO A 153 -20.62 23.20 -2.60
C PRO A 153 -21.29 24.42 -3.23
N LEU A 154 -21.36 25.58 -2.54
CA LEU A 154 -21.97 26.79 -3.07
C LEU A 154 -20.98 27.70 -3.81
N ALA A 155 -19.68 27.52 -3.58
CA ALA A 155 -18.65 28.31 -4.22
C ALA A 155 -18.48 27.94 -5.70
N SER A 156 -18.04 28.92 -6.50
CA SER A 156 -17.63 28.71 -7.88
C SER A 156 -16.12 28.71 -7.95
N TYR A 157 -15.56 27.63 -8.50
CA TYR A 157 -14.12 27.46 -8.68
C TYR A 157 -13.75 27.64 -10.15
N THR A 158 -12.55 28.15 -10.41
CA THR A 158 -11.96 28.14 -11.75
C THR A 158 -11.35 26.78 -12.05
N GLN A 159 -11.15 26.47 -13.34
CA GLN A 159 -10.48 25.23 -13.73
C GLN A 159 -9.07 25.12 -13.12
N GLU A 160 -8.30 26.20 -13.12
CA GLU A 160 -6.95 26.24 -12.51
C GLU A 160 -6.97 25.94 -11.01
N GLN A 161 -7.97 26.45 -10.28
CA GLN A 161 -8.13 26.18 -8.85
C GLN A 161 -8.42 24.70 -8.59
N LEU A 162 -9.30 24.09 -9.39
CA LEU A 162 -9.66 22.68 -9.26
C LEU A 162 -8.49 21.76 -9.61
N GLU A 163 -7.80 22.03 -10.71
CA GLU A 163 -6.63 21.25 -11.13
C GLU A 163 -5.49 21.34 -10.10
N GLY A 164 -5.24 22.53 -9.55
CA GLY A 164 -4.25 22.71 -8.49
C GLY A 164 -4.58 21.92 -7.23
N GLN A 165 -5.86 21.95 -6.81
CA GLN A 165 -6.33 21.26 -5.62
C GLN A 165 -6.30 19.73 -5.79
N ILE A 166 -6.75 19.21 -6.93
CA ILE A 166 -6.69 17.77 -7.26
C ILE A 166 -5.22 17.31 -7.28
N SER A 167 -4.34 18.05 -7.96
CA SER A 167 -2.91 17.68 -8.03
C SER A 167 -2.24 17.67 -6.64
N ALA A 168 -2.61 18.58 -5.75
CA ALA A 168 -2.11 18.59 -4.37
C ALA A 168 -2.57 17.34 -3.59
N LEU A 169 -3.83 16.93 -3.74
CA LEU A 169 -4.38 15.73 -3.10
C LEU A 169 -3.83 14.43 -3.70
N GLU A 170 -3.55 14.40 -5.00
CA GLU A 170 -2.86 13.26 -5.64
C GLU A 170 -1.44 13.06 -5.07
N LYS A 171 -0.67 14.13 -4.88
CA LYS A 171 0.65 14.06 -4.23
C LYS A 171 0.53 13.53 -2.80
N LEU A 172 -0.44 14.03 -2.04
CA LEU A 172 -0.72 13.55 -0.68
C LEU A 172 -1.09 12.06 -0.67
N LYS A 173 -1.86 11.60 -1.66
CA LYS A 173 -2.24 10.19 -1.84
C LYS A 173 -1.04 9.29 -2.08
N MET A 174 -0.02 9.77 -2.79
CA MET A 174 1.25 9.03 -2.98
C MET A 174 2.08 8.98 -1.68
N GLU A 175 2.15 10.07 -0.94
CA GLU A 175 2.91 10.17 0.32
C GLU A 175 2.28 9.31 1.43
N PHE A 176 0.95 9.28 1.52
CA PHE A 176 0.19 8.54 2.53
C PHE A 176 -0.61 7.39 1.92
N SER A 177 0.09 6.47 1.24
CA SER A 177 -0.53 5.33 0.55
C SER A 177 -1.39 4.41 1.47
N ALA A 178 -1.12 4.40 2.77
CA ALA A 178 -1.95 3.68 3.73
C ALA A 178 -3.36 4.28 3.92
N ARG A 179 -3.55 5.58 3.59
CA ARG A 179 -4.81 6.34 3.77
C ARG A 179 -5.46 6.76 2.44
N MET A 180 -5.13 6.09 1.33
CA MET A 180 -5.62 6.46 0.01
C MET A 180 -7.15 6.62 -0.09
N GLN A 181 -7.93 5.79 0.59
CA GLN A 181 -9.40 5.86 0.53
C GLN A 181 -9.94 7.13 1.20
N GLU A 182 -9.33 7.55 2.31
CA GLU A 182 -9.72 8.76 3.00
C GLU A 182 -9.33 10.00 2.19
N ILE A 183 -8.12 9.99 1.61
CA ILE A 183 -7.67 11.07 0.73
C ILE A 183 -8.54 11.14 -0.53
N GLN A 184 -8.95 10.00 -1.08
CA GLN A 184 -9.90 9.97 -2.20
C GLN A 184 -11.24 10.59 -1.81
N GLY A 185 -11.78 10.29 -0.62
CA GLY A 185 -13.00 10.93 -0.13
C GLY A 185 -12.90 12.45 0.03
N LEU A 186 -11.70 12.98 0.30
CA LEU A 186 -11.44 14.43 0.29
C LEU A 186 -11.35 15.00 -1.13
N MET A 187 -10.94 14.18 -2.11
CA MET A 187 -10.71 14.57 -3.49
C MET A 187 -11.98 14.50 -4.36
N ASP A 188 -12.87 13.54 -4.12
CA ASP A 188 -14.08 13.29 -4.90
C ASP A 188 -14.92 14.56 -5.16
N PRO A 189 -15.18 15.45 -4.18
CA PRO A 189 -15.95 16.67 -4.44
C PRO A 189 -15.28 17.57 -5.50
N TRP A 190 -13.96 17.70 -5.46
CA TRP A 190 -13.21 18.53 -6.40
C TRP A 190 -13.21 17.94 -7.81
N GLU A 191 -13.11 16.61 -7.94
CA GLU A 191 -13.20 15.91 -9.23
C GLU A 191 -14.59 16.08 -9.86
N ILE A 192 -15.66 16.05 -9.05
CA ILE A 192 -17.03 16.30 -9.52
C ILE A 192 -17.17 17.72 -10.08
N GLU A 193 -16.64 18.73 -9.37
CA GLU A 193 -16.65 20.11 -9.85
C GLU A 193 -15.87 20.26 -11.17
N ALA A 194 -14.68 19.64 -11.25
CA ALA A 194 -13.81 19.71 -12.43
C ALA A 194 -14.47 19.04 -13.65
N GLN A 195 -15.08 17.88 -13.45
CA GLN A 195 -15.80 17.17 -14.49
C GLN A 195 -17.03 17.96 -14.95
N ALA A 196 -17.77 18.59 -14.04
CA ALA A 196 -18.94 19.38 -14.41
C ALA A 196 -18.58 20.64 -15.23
N LEU A 197 -17.48 21.32 -14.90
CA LEU A 197 -16.95 22.41 -15.73
C LEU A 197 -16.52 21.91 -17.11
N LYS A 198 -15.83 20.76 -17.16
CA LYS A 198 -15.40 20.14 -18.41
C LYS A 198 -16.58 19.72 -19.30
N ASP A 199 -17.68 19.28 -18.68
CA ASP A 199 -18.96 18.99 -19.34
C ASP A 199 -19.69 20.26 -19.83
N GLY A 200 -19.17 21.45 -19.54
CA GLY A 200 -19.79 22.73 -19.89
C GLY A 200 -21.06 23.05 -19.09
N LYS A 201 -21.27 22.39 -17.94
CA LYS A 201 -22.40 22.67 -17.04
C LYS A 201 -22.18 24.00 -16.33
N ARG A 202 -23.28 24.59 -15.86
CA ARG A 202 -23.27 25.85 -15.10
C ARG A 202 -23.71 25.61 -13.67
N LYS A 203 -22.97 26.14 -12.72
CA LYS A 203 -23.28 26.01 -11.31
C LYS A 203 -24.31 27.06 -10.89
N PHE A 204 -25.32 26.62 -10.16
CA PHE A 204 -26.38 27.47 -9.63
C PHE A 204 -26.84 26.98 -8.27
N GLU A 205 -26.67 27.80 -7.22
CA GLU A 205 -27.12 27.46 -5.85
C GLU A 205 -26.69 26.04 -5.42
N GLY A 206 -25.44 25.67 -5.74
CA GLY A 206 -24.86 24.37 -5.42
C GLY A 206 -25.26 23.19 -6.33
N ARG A 207 -26.02 23.44 -7.41
CA ARG A 207 -26.39 22.42 -8.40
C ARG A 207 -25.75 22.70 -9.75
N TRP A 208 -25.31 21.63 -10.41
CA TRP A 208 -24.81 21.68 -11.77
C TRP A 208 -25.97 21.51 -12.75
N LEU A 209 -26.22 22.54 -13.55
CA LEU A 209 -27.28 22.57 -14.56
C LEU A 209 -26.66 22.46 -15.95
N SER A 210 -27.28 21.65 -16.82
CA SER A 210 -27.01 21.72 -18.26
C SER A 210 -27.44 23.08 -18.82
N SER A 211 -26.96 23.43 -20.01
CA SER A 211 -27.35 24.70 -20.67
C SER A 211 -28.87 24.85 -20.81
N ALA A 212 -29.58 23.77 -21.17
CA ALA A 212 -31.03 23.79 -21.33
C ALA A 212 -31.78 23.97 -19.99
N GLU A 213 -31.28 23.35 -18.91
CA GLU A 213 -31.84 23.52 -17.56
C GLU A 213 -31.57 24.92 -17.02
N TRP A 214 -30.37 25.45 -17.29
CA TRP A 214 -29.99 26.81 -16.91
C TRP A 214 -30.91 27.86 -17.54
N ASP A 215 -31.18 27.76 -18.84
CA ASP A 215 -32.06 28.71 -19.53
C ASP A 215 -33.52 28.59 -19.07
N ARG A 216 -33.98 27.37 -18.76
CA ARG A 216 -35.30 27.15 -18.15
C ARG A 216 -35.41 27.79 -16.77
N GLU A 217 -34.41 27.58 -15.91
CA GLU A 217 -34.38 28.11 -14.55
C GLU A 217 -34.34 29.65 -14.56
N ARG A 218 -33.50 30.26 -15.42
CA ARG A 218 -33.48 31.72 -15.60
C ARG A 218 -34.82 32.26 -16.07
N GLY A 219 -35.42 31.67 -17.10
CA GLY A 219 -36.70 32.11 -17.63
C GLY A 219 -37.83 32.02 -16.61
N ALA A 220 -37.86 30.96 -15.78
CA ALA A 220 -38.84 30.81 -14.71
C ALA A 220 -38.69 31.90 -13.63
N ARG A 221 -37.45 32.23 -13.23
CA ARG A 221 -37.19 33.28 -12.24
C ARG A 221 -37.50 34.68 -12.77
N GLU A 222 -37.15 34.97 -14.01
CA GLU A 222 -37.51 36.24 -14.67
C GLU A 222 -39.03 36.41 -14.78
N GLY A 223 -39.75 35.34 -15.13
CA GLY A 223 -41.21 35.31 -15.14
C GLY A 223 -41.81 35.59 -13.76
N ALA A 224 -41.34 34.88 -12.72
CA ALA A 224 -41.80 35.06 -11.35
C ALA A 224 -41.50 36.48 -10.81
N ALA A 225 -40.32 37.02 -11.10
CA ALA A 225 -39.94 38.39 -10.71
C ALA A 225 -40.83 39.43 -11.41
N LYS A 226 -41.11 39.24 -12.71
CA LYS A 226 -42.02 40.12 -13.46
C LYS A 226 -43.44 40.07 -12.91
N GLU A 227 -43.96 38.89 -12.60
CA GLU A 227 -45.29 38.75 -11.99
C GLU A 227 -45.36 39.38 -10.59
N ALA A 228 -44.33 39.18 -9.77
CA ALA A 228 -44.25 39.80 -8.45
C ALA A 228 -44.22 41.34 -8.55
N PHE A 229 -43.44 41.88 -9.49
CA PHE A 229 -43.41 43.32 -9.76
C PHE A 229 -44.77 43.86 -10.23
N LEU A 230 -45.44 43.16 -11.15
CA LEU A 230 -46.77 43.56 -11.62
C LEU A 230 -47.82 43.54 -10.50
N LYS A 231 -47.68 42.66 -9.50
CA LYS A 231 -48.54 42.64 -8.31
C LYS A 231 -48.31 43.83 -7.38
N THR A 232 -47.10 44.38 -7.33
CA THR A 232 -46.78 45.55 -6.48
C THR A 232 -47.26 46.89 -7.05
N ILE A 233 -47.60 46.94 -8.33
CA ILE A 233 -48.07 48.17 -9.01
C ILE A 233 -49.57 48.13 -9.37
N ARG A 234 -50.29 47.10 -8.91
CA ARG A 234 -51.76 47.03 -8.91
C ARG A 234 -52.29 47.41 -7.54
#